data_AF-A0A2V9N533-F1
#
_entry.id   AF-A0A2V9N533-F1
#
_cell.length_a   1.000
_cell.length_b   1.000
_cell.length_c   1.000
_cell.angle_alpha   90.00
_cell.angle_beta   90.00
_cell.angle_gamma   90.00
#
_symmetry.space_group_name_H-M   'P 1'
#
loop_
_entity.id
_entity.type
_entity.pdbx_description
1 polymer ?
#
loop_
_entity_poly.entity_id
_entity_poly.type
_entity_poly.pdbx_seq_one_letter_code
_entity_poly.pdbx_strand_id
1 'polypeptide(L)'
;MTIALAAAQLVEAQRIAIRVPPDETEQYYLVSFDQSRASEKDVEHWMKFARSGYYSAGVSLSGCDKSAATRMKKDLESTRRVSDQLDSETYPPQLSPVVAYLRRQLRLQLWLGAQEIRFAETGALPKSDAYGMPACRATAERATHERANGGCSVIGSWTNCILRSSAPRLGRYPNAQFKAFLNEKGIRILKWEGIGD
;
A
#
# COMPACT_ATOMS: atom_id res chain seq x y z
N MET A 1 -14.19 -20.32 42.13
CA MET A 1 -13.61 -19.21 41.35
C MET A 1 -12.26 -19.64 40.74
N THR A 2 -12.20 -20.83 40.13
CA THR A 2 -10.93 -21.51 39.78
C THR A 2 -10.87 -21.91 38.31
N ILE A 3 -12.04 -22.03 37.66
CA ILE A 3 -12.19 -22.41 36.25
C ILE A 3 -11.70 -21.28 35.31
N ALA A 4 -11.89 -20.01 35.71
CA ALA A 4 -11.48 -18.85 34.90
C ALA A 4 -9.95 -18.67 34.82
N LEU A 5 -9.20 -19.02 35.87
CA LEU A 5 -7.74 -18.91 35.86
C LEU A 5 -7.08 -19.97 34.97
N ALA A 6 -7.56 -21.21 35.01
CA ALA A 6 -7.02 -22.29 34.18
C ALA A 6 -7.27 -22.06 32.68
N ALA A 7 -8.44 -21.52 32.32
CA ALA A 7 -8.77 -21.18 30.93
C ALA A 7 -7.91 -20.02 30.40
N ALA A 8 -7.63 -19.00 31.21
CA ALA A 8 -6.74 -17.89 30.81
C ALA A 8 -5.30 -18.38 30.59
N GLN A 9 -4.79 -19.27 31.44
CA GLN A 9 -3.44 -19.85 31.30
C GLN A 9 -3.30 -20.77 30.07
N LEU A 10 -4.35 -21.52 29.70
CA LEU A 10 -4.38 -22.33 28.48
C LEU A 10 -4.48 -21.49 27.20
N VAL A 11 -5.21 -20.37 27.23
CA VAL A 11 -5.32 -19.42 26.10
C VAL A 11 -4.00 -18.67 25.85
N GLU A 12 -3.23 -18.39 26.90
CA GLU A 12 -1.91 -17.74 26.77
C GLU A 12 -0.84 -18.71 26.26
N ALA A 13 -0.93 -20.00 26.60
CA ALA A 13 -0.02 -21.06 26.12
C ALA A 13 -0.12 -21.38 24.62
N GLN A 14 -1.14 -20.89 23.91
CA GLN A 14 -1.37 -21.12 22.48
C GLN A 14 -1.05 -19.89 21.61
N ARG A 15 -0.52 -18.82 22.19
CA ARG A 15 -0.10 -17.63 21.44
C ARG A 15 1.33 -17.78 20.93
N ILE A 16 1.51 -17.67 19.63
CA ILE A 16 2.84 -17.60 19.00
C ILE A 16 3.03 -16.21 18.37
N ALA A 17 4.27 -15.73 18.35
CA ALA A 17 4.66 -14.52 17.64
C ALA A 17 5.50 -14.85 16.40
N ILE A 18 5.18 -14.22 15.28
CA ILE A 18 5.89 -14.34 14.01
C ILE A 18 6.24 -12.96 13.46
N ARG A 19 7.26 -12.92 12.60
CA ARG A 19 7.58 -11.73 11.80
C ARG A 19 6.93 -11.89 10.43
N VAL A 20 6.07 -10.96 10.08
CA VAL A 20 5.43 -10.93 8.75
C VAL A 20 6.01 -9.77 7.95
N PRO A 21 6.82 -10.04 6.92
CA PRO A 21 7.32 -8.99 6.07
C PRO A 21 6.17 -8.38 5.24
N PRO A 22 6.10 -7.05 5.11
CA PRO A 22 5.14 -6.35 4.27
C PRO A 22 5.44 -6.56 2.78
N ASP A 23 6.73 -6.71 2.43
CA ASP A 23 7.32 -6.82 1.11
C ASP A 23 8.72 -7.47 1.20
N GLU A 24 9.54 -7.39 0.15
CA GLU A 24 10.90 -7.95 0.12
C GLU A 24 11.96 -7.10 0.89
N THR A 25 11.55 -6.13 1.70
CA THR A 25 12.47 -5.30 2.51
C THR A 25 12.72 -5.90 3.91
N GLU A 26 13.66 -5.32 4.67
CA GLU A 26 13.91 -5.71 6.07
C GLU A 26 12.83 -5.21 7.06
N GLN A 27 11.75 -4.59 6.56
CA GLN A 27 10.63 -4.15 7.40
C GLN A 27 9.75 -5.34 7.79
N TYR A 28 9.11 -5.30 8.96
CA TYR A 28 8.19 -6.36 9.36
C TYR A 28 7.13 -5.92 10.36
N TYR A 29 5.98 -6.60 10.32
CA TYR A 29 5.03 -6.65 11.42
C TYR A 29 5.43 -7.76 12.37
N LEU A 30 5.66 -7.44 13.64
CA LEU A 30 5.69 -8.45 14.69
C LEU A 30 4.23 -8.73 15.10
N VAL A 31 3.75 -9.94 14.84
CA VAL A 31 2.36 -10.32 15.04
C VAL A 31 2.28 -11.49 16.01
N SER A 32 1.39 -11.42 17.00
CA SER A 32 1.03 -12.57 17.83
C SER A 32 -0.36 -13.08 17.46
N PHE A 33 -0.56 -14.40 17.45
CA PHE A 33 -1.85 -14.99 17.16
C PHE A 33 -2.10 -16.23 18.01
N ASP A 34 -3.38 -16.50 18.26
CA ASP A 34 -3.88 -17.71 18.92
C ASP A 34 -3.95 -18.84 17.88
N GLN A 35 -3.09 -19.85 18.03
CA GLN A 35 -3.00 -20.96 17.07
C GLN A 35 -4.28 -21.81 16.98
N SER A 36 -5.18 -21.73 17.97
CA SER A 36 -6.48 -22.40 17.89
C SER A 36 -7.46 -21.70 16.94
N ARG A 37 -7.17 -20.45 16.54
CA ARG A 37 -8.06 -19.60 15.73
C ARG A 37 -7.52 -19.25 14.34
N ALA A 38 -6.21 -19.27 14.17
CA ALA A 38 -5.55 -18.96 12.91
C ALA A 38 -4.26 -19.79 12.78
N SER A 39 -3.96 -20.23 11.56
CA SER A 39 -2.64 -20.78 11.25
C SER A 39 -1.64 -19.66 10.93
N GLU A 40 -0.34 -19.95 10.98
CA GLU A 40 0.69 -19.02 10.53
C GLU A 40 0.46 -18.54 9.10
N LYS A 41 0.08 -19.47 8.20
CA LYS A 41 -0.26 -19.16 6.81
C LYS A 41 -1.44 -18.22 6.68
N ASP A 42 -2.47 -18.36 7.52
CA ASP A 42 -3.61 -17.43 7.52
C ASP A 42 -3.17 -16.03 7.97
N VAL A 43 -2.30 -15.95 8.98
CA VAL A 43 -1.75 -14.69 9.48
C VAL A 43 -0.92 -14.01 8.41
N GLU A 44 0.02 -14.72 7.78
CA GLU A 44 0.81 -14.21 6.66
C GLU A 44 -0.08 -13.69 5.53
N HIS A 45 -1.08 -14.49 5.14
CA HIS A 45 -2.02 -14.13 4.09
C HIS A 45 -2.82 -12.88 4.43
N TRP A 46 -3.43 -12.82 5.61
CA TRP A 46 -4.28 -11.69 6.00
C TRP A 46 -3.49 -10.42 6.29
N MET A 47 -2.22 -10.53 6.68
CA MET A 47 -1.35 -9.38 6.89
C MET A 47 -0.91 -8.72 5.57
N LYS A 48 -1.02 -9.39 4.41
CA LYS A 48 -0.88 -8.73 3.09
C LYS A 48 -1.82 -7.54 2.91
N PHE A 49 -3.00 -7.57 3.55
CA PHE A 49 -4.01 -6.52 3.47
C PHE A 49 -3.76 -5.36 4.43
N ALA A 50 -2.73 -5.42 5.28
CA ALA A 50 -2.37 -4.30 6.15
C ALA A 50 -2.08 -3.04 5.34
N ARG A 51 -2.22 -1.87 5.98
CA ARG A 51 -2.09 -0.56 5.31
C ARG A 51 -0.78 -0.39 4.52
N SER A 52 0.32 -0.89 5.08
CA SER A 52 1.64 -0.90 4.44
C SER A 52 2.09 -2.33 4.11
N GLY A 53 1.13 -3.24 3.87
CA GLY A 53 1.42 -4.62 3.47
C GLY A 53 1.62 -4.76 1.96
N TYR A 54 1.67 -6.00 1.49
CA TYR A 54 1.96 -6.35 0.09
C TYR A 54 1.09 -5.59 -0.94
N TYR A 55 -0.19 -5.38 -0.65
CA TYR A 55 -1.12 -4.70 -1.55
C TYR A 55 -1.02 -3.16 -1.55
N SER A 56 -0.06 -2.59 -0.81
CA SER A 56 0.25 -1.16 -0.82
C SER A 56 1.25 -0.74 -1.91
N ALA A 57 1.52 -1.65 -2.86
CA ALA A 57 2.45 -1.46 -3.98
C ALA A 57 2.21 -0.18 -4.80
N GLY A 58 3.27 0.31 -5.44
CA GLY A 58 3.25 1.46 -6.31
C GLY A 58 4.52 1.56 -7.16
N VAL A 59 4.65 2.65 -7.90
CA VAL A 59 5.81 2.93 -8.75
C VAL A 59 6.78 3.82 -8.00
N SER A 60 8.06 3.41 -7.92
CA SER A 60 9.08 4.23 -7.28
C SER A 60 9.61 5.28 -8.26
N LEU A 61 9.45 6.54 -7.89
CA LEU A 61 9.99 7.67 -8.64
C LEU A 61 11.53 7.56 -8.74
N SER A 62 12.01 7.22 -9.94
CA SER A 62 13.41 6.92 -10.21
C SER A 62 14.18 8.08 -10.87
N GLY A 63 13.71 9.31 -10.70
CA GLY A 63 14.23 10.50 -11.39
C GLY A 63 13.84 10.55 -12.86
N CYS A 64 14.66 11.17 -13.69
CA CYS A 64 14.42 11.35 -15.13
C CYS A 64 15.63 11.04 -16.01
N ASP A 65 16.60 10.31 -15.46
CA ASP A 65 17.72 9.80 -16.23
C ASP A 65 17.23 8.80 -17.31
N LYS A 66 18.10 8.44 -18.26
CA LYS A 66 17.75 7.55 -19.38
C LYS A 66 17.22 6.18 -18.95
N SER A 67 17.52 5.75 -17.72
CA SER A 67 17.12 4.46 -17.16
C SER A 67 15.90 4.55 -16.22
N ALA A 68 15.49 5.76 -15.84
CA ALA A 68 14.37 5.99 -14.93
C ALA A 68 13.06 5.41 -15.48
N ALA A 69 12.76 5.66 -16.76
CA ALA A 69 11.59 5.10 -17.41
C ALA A 69 11.59 3.55 -17.39
N THR A 70 12.74 2.92 -17.61
CA THR A 70 12.86 1.45 -17.57
C THR A 70 12.61 0.89 -16.17
N ARG A 71 13.17 1.51 -15.13
CA ARG A 71 12.92 1.10 -13.73
C ARG A 71 11.44 1.25 -13.37
N MET A 72 10.85 2.42 -13.67
CA MET A 72 9.44 2.67 -13.39
C MET A 72 8.50 1.74 -14.17
N LYS A 73 8.84 1.34 -15.40
CA LYS A 73 8.09 0.32 -16.15
C LYS A 73 8.08 -1.03 -15.44
N LYS A 74 9.23 -1.47 -14.90
CA LYS A 74 9.31 -2.71 -14.11
C LYS A 74 8.43 -2.63 -12.86
N ASP A 75 8.47 -1.51 -12.15
CA ASP A 75 7.62 -1.30 -10.97
C ASP A 75 6.13 -1.26 -11.32
N LEU A 76 5.78 -0.63 -12.45
CA LEU A 76 4.41 -0.58 -12.95
C LEU A 76 3.89 -1.97 -13.30
N GLU A 77 4.70 -2.79 -13.96
CA GLU A 77 4.35 -4.19 -14.24
C GLU A 77 4.19 -5.02 -12.96
N SER A 78 5.08 -4.82 -11.97
CA SER A 78 4.94 -5.46 -10.66
C SER A 78 3.62 -5.05 -9.99
N THR A 79 3.32 -3.75 -9.98
CA THR A 79 2.08 -3.20 -9.41
C THR A 79 0.83 -3.73 -10.12
N ARG A 80 0.88 -3.94 -11.45
CA ARG A 80 -0.21 -4.56 -12.21
C ARG A 80 -0.47 -6.00 -11.74
N ARG A 81 0.60 -6.80 -11.59
CA ARG A 81 0.47 -8.18 -11.08
C ARG A 81 -0.11 -8.21 -9.67
N VAL A 82 0.32 -7.30 -8.79
CA VAL A 82 -0.23 -7.16 -7.43
C VAL A 82 -1.73 -6.80 -7.48
N SER A 83 -2.14 -5.92 -8.39
CA SER A 83 -3.56 -5.58 -8.60
C SER A 83 -4.36 -6.78 -9.11
N ASP A 84 -3.86 -7.51 -10.10
CA ASP A 84 -4.51 -8.70 -10.66
C ASP A 84 -4.64 -9.83 -9.61
N GLN A 85 -3.63 -9.95 -8.72
CA GLN A 85 -3.69 -10.86 -7.59
C GLN A 85 -4.77 -10.44 -6.60
N LEU A 86 -4.85 -9.16 -6.19
CA LEU A 86 -5.91 -8.68 -5.29
C LEU A 86 -7.32 -8.87 -5.88
N ASP A 87 -7.44 -8.78 -7.20
CA ASP A 87 -8.71 -8.98 -7.90
C ASP A 87 -9.14 -10.45 -7.97
N SER A 88 -8.18 -11.38 -8.04
CA SER A 88 -8.44 -12.82 -8.12
C SER A 88 -8.39 -13.55 -6.76
N GLU A 89 -7.85 -12.92 -5.72
CA GLU A 89 -7.68 -13.55 -4.40
C GLU A 89 -9.00 -13.72 -3.65
N THR A 90 -9.13 -14.86 -2.95
CA THR A 90 -10.22 -15.11 -2.02
C THR A 90 -9.84 -14.60 -0.63
N TYR A 91 -10.73 -13.82 -0.01
CA TYR A 91 -10.54 -13.26 1.32
C TYR A 91 -11.84 -13.27 2.14
N PRO A 92 -11.75 -13.27 3.48
CA PRO A 92 -12.91 -13.17 4.35
C PRO A 92 -13.78 -11.93 4.03
N PRO A 93 -15.12 -12.03 4.03
CA PRO A 93 -16.02 -10.90 3.75
C PRO A 93 -15.80 -9.67 4.65
N GLN A 94 -15.32 -9.89 5.88
CA GLN A 94 -14.96 -8.82 6.82
C GLN A 94 -13.87 -7.89 6.26
N LEU A 95 -13.02 -8.39 5.34
CA LEU A 95 -11.98 -7.61 4.68
C LEU A 95 -12.47 -6.85 3.44
N SER A 96 -13.72 -7.03 2.98
CA SER A 96 -14.23 -6.35 1.78
C SER A 96 -14.03 -4.83 1.79
N PRO A 97 -14.23 -4.08 2.90
CA PRO A 97 -13.92 -2.66 2.94
C PRO A 97 -12.43 -2.35 2.73
N VAL A 98 -11.55 -3.16 3.32
CA VAL A 98 -10.08 -3.04 3.20
C VAL A 98 -9.66 -3.30 1.75
N VAL A 99 -10.16 -4.37 1.14
CA VAL A 99 -9.87 -4.70 -0.26
C VAL A 99 -10.40 -3.62 -1.21
N ALA A 100 -11.60 -3.09 -0.97
CA ALA A 100 -12.14 -2.00 -1.77
C ALA A 100 -11.25 -0.75 -1.69
N TYR A 101 -10.68 -0.44 -0.52
CA TYR A 101 -9.71 0.64 -0.36
C TYR A 101 -8.41 0.36 -1.14
N LEU A 102 -7.82 -0.83 -0.97
CA LEU A 102 -6.57 -1.23 -1.64
C LEU A 102 -6.71 -1.22 -3.16
N ARG A 103 -7.85 -1.69 -3.70
CA ARG A 103 -8.18 -1.59 -5.14
C ARG A 103 -8.19 -0.14 -5.63
N ARG A 104 -8.78 0.80 -4.88
CA ARG A 104 -8.76 2.22 -5.24
C ARG A 104 -7.36 2.80 -5.17
N GLN A 105 -6.57 2.43 -4.16
CA GLN A 105 -5.17 2.83 -4.03
C GLN A 105 -4.33 2.33 -5.22
N LEU A 106 -4.40 1.03 -5.55
CA LEU A 106 -3.67 0.45 -6.68
C LEU A 106 -4.07 1.08 -8.01
N ARG A 107 -5.35 1.38 -8.24
CA ARG A 107 -5.79 2.11 -9.44
C ARG A 107 -5.16 3.51 -9.54
N LEU A 108 -5.07 4.22 -8.42
CA LEU A 108 -4.38 5.52 -8.39
C LEU A 108 -2.88 5.34 -8.67
N GLN A 109 -2.22 4.37 -8.03
CA GLN A 109 -0.78 4.12 -8.21
C GLN A 109 -0.45 3.72 -9.65
N LEU A 110 -1.26 2.86 -10.27
CA LEU A 110 -1.12 2.48 -11.67
C LEU A 110 -1.30 3.67 -12.61
N TRP A 111 -2.30 4.51 -12.33
CA TRP A 111 -2.52 5.72 -13.13
C TRP A 111 -1.33 6.68 -12.99
N LEU A 112 -0.89 6.94 -11.75
CA LEU A 112 0.18 7.87 -11.41
C LEU A 112 1.51 7.43 -12.03
N GLY A 113 1.91 6.18 -11.82
CA GLY A 113 3.12 5.61 -12.39
C GLY A 113 3.15 5.66 -13.92
N ALA A 114 2.01 5.43 -14.58
CA ALA A 114 1.92 5.59 -16.04
C ALA A 114 2.17 7.04 -16.50
N GLN A 115 1.75 8.04 -15.72
CA GLN A 115 2.02 9.44 -16.03
C GLN A 115 3.48 9.81 -15.79
N GLU A 116 4.09 9.29 -14.72
CA GLU A 116 5.50 9.52 -14.39
C GLU A 116 6.42 8.91 -15.45
N ILE A 117 6.11 7.72 -15.95
CA ILE A 117 6.81 7.10 -17.08
C ILE A 117 6.69 7.99 -18.32
N ARG A 118 5.47 8.41 -18.67
CA ARG A 118 5.24 9.30 -19.82
C ARG A 118 6.02 10.60 -19.70
N PHE A 119 6.08 11.18 -18.50
CA PHE A 119 6.86 12.37 -18.23
C PHE A 119 8.36 12.13 -18.41
N ALA A 120 8.88 11.00 -17.93
CA ALA A 120 10.30 10.66 -18.14
C ALA A 120 10.64 10.49 -19.63
N GLU A 121 9.73 9.92 -20.43
CA GLU A 121 9.91 9.69 -21.86
C GLU A 121 9.74 10.95 -22.72
N THR A 122 8.77 11.80 -22.38
CA THR A 122 8.33 12.91 -23.26
C THR A 122 8.52 14.30 -22.67
N GLY A 123 8.77 14.39 -21.36
CA GLY A 123 8.80 15.63 -20.59
C GLY A 123 7.43 16.26 -20.34
N ALA A 124 6.35 15.65 -20.80
CA ALA A 124 4.99 16.17 -20.65
C ALA A 124 4.18 15.38 -19.61
N LEU A 125 3.49 16.11 -18.73
CA LEU A 125 2.47 15.56 -17.83
C LEU A 125 1.07 15.60 -18.49
N PRO A 126 0.12 14.77 -18.05
CA PRO A 126 -1.21 14.73 -18.65
C PRO A 126 -1.98 16.04 -18.48
N LYS A 127 -2.88 16.31 -19.43
CA LYS A 127 -3.90 17.37 -19.34
C LYS A 127 -5.27 16.84 -18.88
N SER A 128 -5.34 15.63 -18.32
CA SER A 128 -6.61 15.00 -17.95
C SER A 128 -7.20 15.64 -16.69
N ASP A 129 -8.50 15.41 -16.44
CA ASP A 129 -9.18 15.82 -15.20
C ASP A 129 -9.24 14.71 -14.14
N ALA A 130 -8.55 13.60 -14.38
CA ALA A 130 -8.49 12.47 -13.46
C ALA A 130 -7.73 12.82 -12.17
N TYR A 131 -8.04 12.13 -11.07
CA TYR A 131 -7.24 12.12 -9.83
C TYR A 131 -6.73 13.50 -9.34
N GLY A 132 -7.61 14.50 -9.32
CA GLY A 132 -7.28 15.82 -8.75
C GLY A 132 -6.37 16.68 -9.63
N MET A 133 -6.11 16.28 -10.88
CA MET A 133 -5.30 17.04 -11.84
C MET A 133 -5.67 18.52 -11.97
N PRO A 134 -6.95 18.96 -11.95
CA PRO A 134 -7.27 20.38 -12.02
C PRO A 134 -6.59 21.22 -10.93
N ALA A 135 -6.50 20.69 -9.71
CA ALA A 135 -5.81 21.35 -8.59
C ALA A 135 -4.28 21.32 -8.74
N CYS A 136 -3.74 20.38 -9.51
CA CYS A 136 -2.30 20.15 -9.67
C CYS A 136 -1.73 20.68 -11.01
N ARG A 137 -2.52 21.43 -11.78
CA ARG A 137 -2.13 21.93 -13.09
C ARG A 137 -0.90 22.84 -13.03
N ALA A 138 -0.86 23.79 -12.10
CA ALA A 138 0.28 24.68 -11.92
C ALA A 138 1.57 23.94 -11.51
N THR A 139 1.49 22.88 -10.71
CA THR A 139 2.65 22.02 -10.42
C THR A 139 3.06 21.20 -11.63
N ALA A 140 2.11 20.75 -12.45
CA ALA A 140 2.41 20.00 -13.67
C ALA A 140 3.12 20.86 -14.72
N GLU A 141 2.64 22.09 -14.93
CA GLU A 141 3.25 23.07 -15.84
C GLU A 141 4.68 23.42 -15.41
N ARG A 142 4.91 23.63 -14.11
CA ARG A 142 6.26 23.85 -13.56
C ARG A 142 7.18 22.66 -13.78
N ALA A 143 6.71 21.43 -13.57
CA ALA A 143 7.51 20.22 -13.81
C ALA A 143 7.89 20.08 -15.30
N THR A 144 6.95 20.31 -16.22
CA THR A 144 7.23 20.28 -17.66
C THR A 144 8.20 21.38 -18.08
N HIS A 145 8.06 22.59 -17.54
CA HIS A 145 9.00 23.68 -17.80
C HIS A 145 10.41 23.36 -17.27
N GLU A 146 10.53 22.87 -16.03
CA GLU A 146 11.82 22.47 -15.47
C GLU A 146 12.48 21.37 -16.31
N ARG A 147 11.69 20.39 -16.77
CA ARG A 147 12.18 19.29 -17.60
C ARG A 147 12.72 19.74 -18.95
N ALA A 148 12.08 20.73 -19.57
CA ALA A 148 12.58 21.38 -20.79
C ALA A 148 13.94 22.06 -20.57
N ASN A 149 14.24 22.47 -19.33
CA ASN A 149 15.51 23.04 -18.91
C ASN A 149 16.49 22.01 -18.29
N GLY A 150 16.19 20.71 -18.42
CA GLY A 150 17.05 19.62 -17.94
C GLY A 150 16.92 19.23 -16.47
N GLY A 151 16.02 19.87 -15.70
CA GLY A 151 15.77 19.55 -14.29
C GLY A 151 14.55 18.63 -14.09
N CYS A 152 14.48 17.96 -12.94
CA CYS A 152 13.42 16.99 -12.63
C CYS A 152 13.00 16.97 -11.15
N SER A 153 13.36 18.00 -10.39
CA SER A 153 13.06 18.07 -8.96
C SER A 153 11.57 18.29 -8.68
N VAL A 154 10.84 18.94 -9.59
CA VAL A 154 9.44 19.33 -9.39
C VAL A 154 8.46 18.16 -9.66
N ILE A 155 8.90 17.04 -10.26
CA ILE A 155 8.01 15.88 -10.47
C ILE A 155 7.48 15.33 -9.14
N GLY A 156 8.32 15.24 -8.10
CA GLY A 156 7.88 14.82 -6.77
C GLY A 156 6.86 15.77 -6.14
N SER A 157 6.97 17.08 -6.43
CA SER A 157 5.97 18.06 -5.98
C SER A 157 4.62 17.87 -6.68
N TRP A 158 4.62 17.52 -7.96
CA TRP A 158 3.41 17.19 -8.70
C TRP A 158 2.78 15.88 -8.19
N THR A 159 3.57 14.82 -8.03
CA THR A 159 3.14 13.54 -7.45
C THR A 159 2.48 13.74 -6.09
N ASN A 160 3.12 14.51 -5.19
CA ASN A 160 2.57 14.86 -3.88
C ASN A 160 1.29 15.69 -3.96
N CYS A 161 1.15 16.56 -4.97
CA CYS A 161 -0.10 17.28 -5.20
C CYS A 161 -1.23 16.31 -5.58
N ILE A 162 -0.98 15.38 -6.49
CA ILE A 162 -1.97 14.39 -6.93
C ILE A 162 -2.42 13.51 -5.78
N LEU A 163 -1.48 12.98 -4.99
CA LEU A 163 -1.80 12.15 -3.82
C LEU A 163 -2.69 12.91 -2.83
N ARG A 164 -2.34 14.16 -2.50
CA ARG A 164 -3.16 15.01 -1.61
C ARG A 164 -4.54 15.31 -2.20
N SER A 165 -4.60 15.66 -3.48
CA SER A 165 -5.85 16.02 -4.16
C SER A 165 -6.77 14.81 -4.39
N SER A 166 -6.19 13.61 -4.47
CA SER A 166 -6.92 12.35 -4.60
C SER A 166 -7.33 11.74 -3.27
N ALA A 167 -6.65 12.08 -2.17
CA ALA A 167 -6.90 11.51 -0.84
C ALA A 167 -8.39 11.57 -0.41
N PRO A 168 -9.15 12.67 -0.62
CA PRO A 168 -10.57 12.69 -0.27
C PRO A 168 -11.40 11.64 -1.03
N ARG A 169 -11.04 11.33 -2.28
CA ARG A 169 -11.74 10.35 -3.12
C ARG A 169 -11.33 8.91 -2.82
N LEU A 170 -10.08 8.67 -2.38
CA LEU A 170 -9.63 7.35 -1.93
C LEU A 170 -10.35 6.92 -0.64
N GLY A 171 -10.61 7.90 0.23
CA GLY A 171 -11.11 7.69 1.59
C GLY A 171 -9.98 7.36 2.57
N ARG A 172 -10.33 7.08 3.82
CA ARG A 172 -9.37 6.61 4.84
C ARG A 172 -9.24 5.09 4.77
N TYR A 173 -8.05 4.58 5.11
CA TYR A 173 -7.86 3.15 5.30
C TYR A 173 -8.83 2.63 6.40
N PRO A 174 -9.57 1.52 6.18
CA PRO A 174 -10.54 0.95 7.14
C PRO A 174 -9.90 0.30 8.38
N ASN A 175 -9.18 1.09 9.18
CA ASN A 175 -8.43 0.61 10.36
C ASN A 175 -9.32 -0.14 11.36
N ALA A 176 -10.53 0.36 11.62
CA ALA A 176 -11.44 -0.24 12.59
C ALA A 176 -11.88 -1.64 12.15
N GLN A 177 -12.24 -1.79 10.87
CA GLN A 177 -12.66 -3.06 10.28
C GLN A 177 -11.50 -4.06 10.24
N PHE A 178 -10.32 -3.63 9.80
CA PHE A 178 -9.15 -4.49 9.78
C PHE A 178 -8.76 -4.97 11.20
N LYS A 179 -8.73 -4.05 12.17
CA LYS A 179 -8.44 -4.39 13.57
C LYS A 179 -9.48 -5.33 14.18
N ALA A 180 -10.77 -5.10 13.90
CA ALA A 180 -11.85 -5.97 14.38
C ALA A 180 -11.70 -7.39 13.81
N PHE A 181 -11.42 -7.51 12.52
CA PHE A 181 -11.14 -8.79 11.87
C PHE A 181 -9.95 -9.52 12.51
N LEU A 182 -8.80 -8.84 12.69
CA LEU A 182 -7.63 -9.44 13.34
C LEU A 182 -7.96 -9.93 14.76
N ASN A 183 -8.66 -9.11 15.55
CA ASN A 183 -9.07 -9.48 16.91
C ASN A 183 -9.99 -10.70 16.94
N GLU A 184 -10.97 -10.78 16.02
CA GLU A 184 -11.86 -11.94 15.88
C GLU A 184 -11.06 -13.23 15.66
N LYS A 185 -10.03 -13.15 14.81
CA LYS A 185 -9.10 -14.25 14.50
C LYS A 185 -8.02 -14.48 15.56
N GLY A 186 -8.07 -13.77 16.69
CA GLY A 186 -7.09 -13.91 17.77
C GLY A 186 -5.72 -13.28 17.48
N ILE A 187 -5.61 -12.49 16.41
CA ILE A 187 -4.38 -11.87 15.91
C ILE A 187 -4.22 -10.48 16.53
N ARG A 188 -3.00 -10.16 16.98
CA ARG A 188 -2.60 -8.86 17.52
C ARG A 188 -1.29 -8.43 16.88
N ILE A 189 -1.28 -7.24 16.28
CA ILE A 189 -0.03 -6.59 15.86
C ILE A 189 0.64 -6.04 17.11
N LEU A 190 1.85 -6.53 17.41
CA LEU A 190 2.64 -6.12 18.57
C LEU A 190 3.52 -4.92 18.24
N LYS A 191 4.11 -4.93 17.04
CA LYS A 191 5.01 -3.87 16.57
C LYS A 191 4.99 -3.79 15.06
N TRP A 192 5.18 -2.58 14.55
CA TRP A 192 5.62 -2.33 13.19
C TRP A 192 7.06 -1.83 13.25
N GLU A 193 7.97 -2.50 12.56
CA GLU A 193 9.34 -2.03 12.32
C GLU A 193 9.47 -1.67 10.85
N GLY A 194 9.21 -0.40 10.54
CA GLY A 194 9.43 0.20 9.22
C GLY A 194 10.00 1.62 9.36
N ILE A 195 10.54 2.18 8.27
CA ILE A 195 11.01 3.57 8.23
C ILE A 195 9.82 4.48 8.58
N GLY A 196 9.99 5.31 9.60
CA GLY A 196 8.93 5.83 10.46
C GLY A 196 7.96 6.85 9.87
N ASP A 197 6.95 7.16 10.69
CA ASP A 197 6.10 8.35 10.59
C ASP A 197 6.92 9.66 10.58
#